data_AF-A0AAW9KL48-F1
#
_entry.id   AF-A0AAW9KL48-F1
#
_cell.length_a   1.000
_cell.length_b   1.000
_cell.length_c   1.000
_cell.angle_alpha   90.00
_cell.angle_beta   90.00
_cell.angle_gamma   90.00
#
_symmetry.space_group_name_H-M   'P 1'
#
loop_
_entity.id
_entity.type
_entity.pdbx_description
1 polymer ?
#
loop_
_entity_poly.entity_id
_entity_poly.type
_entity_poly.pdbx_seq_one_letter_code
_entity_poly.pdbx_strand_id
1 'polypeptide(L)'
;IAAMGIIFGSLTISELASRKSKAGGIITYAEYSYNKSIACAFGWFHTFLYYPTLTAVVSWVSGIYICMLFGINGGLLTETIIALIVMTTFYIINVLSAKLGGYFQNASTIIKIIPLILIALAGVFFGNPSEIAISDITHMKSASWITAIAPIAFSFDGWIIATSIGHEIKDSKKNLPKALIIAPIFILIIYVLY
;
A
#
# COMPACT_ATOMS: atom_id res chain seq x y z
N ILE A 1 -1.58 -16.30 3.41
CA ILE A 1 -2.09 -15.94 4.77
C ILE A 1 -2.21 -14.42 4.92
N ALA A 2 -1.12 -13.64 4.81
CA ALA A 2 -1.17 -12.18 4.93
C ALA A 2 -2.20 -11.52 3.99
N ALA A 3 -2.14 -11.81 2.69
CA ALA A 3 -3.08 -11.26 1.70
C ALA A 3 -4.55 -11.63 2.00
N MET A 4 -4.81 -12.87 2.45
CA MET A 4 -6.16 -13.28 2.85
C MET A 4 -6.67 -12.46 4.04
N GLY A 5 -5.84 -12.26 5.07
CA GLY A 5 -6.20 -11.43 6.23
C GLY A 5 -6.56 -10.01 5.82
N ILE A 6 -5.82 -9.43 4.88
CA ILE A 6 -6.08 -8.08 4.36
C ILE A 6 -7.36 -8.03 3.53
N ILE A 7 -7.66 -9.05 2.72
CA ILE A 7 -8.90 -9.13 1.95
C ILE A 7 -10.12 -9.19 2.89
N PHE A 8 -10.09 -10.06 3.92
CA PHE A 8 -11.17 -10.13 4.91
C PHE A 8 -11.28 -8.86 5.77
N GLY A 9 -10.15 -8.24 6.11
CA GLY A 9 -10.13 -6.92 6.76
C GLY A 9 -10.77 -5.84 5.89
N SER A 10 -10.42 -5.81 4.61
CA SER A 10 -10.97 -4.85 3.64
C SER A 10 -12.46 -5.06 3.40
N LEU A 11 -12.94 -6.32 3.37
CA LEU A 11 -14.37 -6.65 3.33
C LEU A 11 -15.11 -6.13 4.57
N THR A 12 -14.52 -6.30 5.75
CA THR A 12 -15.11 -5.81 7.01
C THR A 12 -15.21 -4.29 7.01
N ILE A 13 -14.16 -3.59 6.60
CA ILE A 13 -14.16 -2.12 6.51
C ILE A 13 -15.05 -1.62 5.37
N SER A 14 -15.19 -2.37 4.27
CA SER A 14 -16.11 -2.08 3.17
C SER A 14 -17.56 -2.01 3.63
N GLU A 15 -17.96 -2.90 4.53
CA GLU A 15 -19.27 -2.88 5.18
C GLU A 15 -19.48 -1.55 5.93
N LEU A 16 -18.53 -1.17 6.80
CA LEU A 16 -18.60 0.06 7.59
C LEU A 16 -18.61 1.32 6.69
N ALA A 17 -17.80 1.31 5.62
CA ALA A 17 -17.75 2.37 4.62
C ALA A 17 -19.08 2.53 3.86
N SER A 18 -19.82 1.43 3.65
CA SER A 18 -21.14 1.49 3.01
C SER A 18 -22.18 2.20 3.88
N ARG A 19 -22.06 2.07 5.21
CA ARG A 19 -22.98 2.66 6.18
C ARG A 19 -22.78 4.17 6.35
N LYS A 20 -21.54 4.67 6.24
CA LYS A 20 -21.21 6.08 6.53
C LYS A 20 -20.18 6.67 5.56
N SER A 21 -20.46 7.89 5.08
CA SER A 21 -19.60 8.67 4.18
C SER A 21 -18.94 9.88 4.87
N LYS A 22 -18.86 9.87 6.21
CA LYS A 22 -18.22 10.97 6.95
C LYS A 22 -16.70 10.91 6.79
N ALA A 23 -16.06 12.09 6.83
CA ALA A 23 -14.62 12.22 6.84
C ALA A 23 -14.01 11.59 8.11
N GLY A 24 -12.83 11.00 7.98
CA GLY A 24 -12.03 10.45 9.09
C GLY A 24 -11.82 8.93 9.08
N GLY A 25 -12.42 8.21 8.12
CA GLY A 25 -12.11 6.80 7.86
C GLY A 25 -12.25 5.92 9.11
N ILE A 26 -11.21 5.14 9.41
CA ILE A 26 -11.22 4.16 10.51
C ILE A 26 -11.43 4.79 11.89
N ILE A 27 -10.97 6.02 12.12
CA ILE A 27 -11.16 6.74 13.39
C ILE A 27 -12.65 7.01 13.60
N THR A 28 -13.33 7.47 12.56
CA THR A 28 -14.78 7.71 12.58
C THR A 28 -15.58 6.42 12.72
N TYR A 29 -15.13 5.34 12.09
CA TYR A 29 -15.76 4.03 12.24
C TYR A 29 -15.62 3.49 13.66
N ALA A 30 -14.47 3.70 14.31
CA ALA A 30 -14.24 3.34 15.70
C ALA A 30 -15.10 4.19 16.67
N GLU A 31 -15.22 5.49 16.42
CA GLU A 31 -16.08 6.38 17.23
C GLU A 31 -17.54 5.94 17.18
N TYR A 32 -18.02 5.58 15.99
CA TYR A 32 -19.39 5.16 15.78
C TYR A 32 -19.71 3.77 16.34
N SER A 33 -18.80 2.82 16.18
CA SER A 33 -19.04 1.42 16.56
C SER A 33 -18.75 1.15 18.03
N TYR A 34 -17.86 1.94 18.65
CA TYR A 34 -17.44 1.76 20.04
C TYR A 34 -17.69 3.01 20.87
N ASN A 35 -16.70 3.91 20.97
CA ASN A 35 -16.78 5.15 21.72
C ASN A 35 -15.66 6.13 21.31
N LYS A 36 -15.77 7.37 21.78
CA LYS A 36 -14.82 8.45 21.51
C LYS A 36 -13.41 8.19 22.04
N SER A 37 -13.28 7.48 23.17
CA SER A 37 -11.97 7.18 23.77
C SER A 37 -11.16 6.22 22.88
N ILE A 38 -11.80 5.19 22.33
CA ILE A 38 -11.16 4.25 21.40
C ILE A 38 -10.79 4.97 20.10
N ALA A 39 -11.69 5.80 19.56
CA ALA A 39 -11.39 6.62 18.38
C ALA A 39 -10.18 7.54 18.61
N CYS A 40 -10.09 8.16 19.78
CA CYS A 40 -8.93 8.96 20.17
C CYS A 40 -7.64 8.13 20.16
N ALA A 41 -7.67 6.92 20.74
CA ALA A 41 -6.51 6.02 20.73
C ALA A 41 -6.06 5.65 19.30
N PHE A 42 -7.00 5.35 18.40
CA PHE A 42 -6.70 5.15 16.98
C PHE A 42 -6.12 6.41 16.33
N GLY A 43 -6.64 7.59 16.65
CA GLY A 43 -6.12 8.86 16.16
C GLY A 43 -4.67 9.11 16.57
N TRP A 44 -4.33 8.89 17.84
CA TRP A 44 -2.95 9.00 18.33
C TRP A 44 -2.03 7.97 17.67
N PHE A 45 -2.46 6.71 17.58
CA PHE A 45 -1.70 5.68 16.89
C PHE A 45 -1.42 6.05 15.43
N HIS A 46 -2.45 6.54 14.71
CA HIS A 46 -2.29 6.93 13.32
C HIS A 46 -1.34 8.11 13.13
N THR A 47 -1.47 9.13 13.99
CA THR A 47 -0.73 10.38 13.89
C THR A 47 0.76 10.21 14.20
N PHE A 48 1.09 9.42 15.23
CA PHE A 48 2.46 9.34 15.74
C PHE A 48 3.23 8.11 15.27
N LEU A 49 2.52 7.03 14.96
CA LEU A 49 3.17 5.75 14.63
C LEU A 49 2.89 5.36 13.19
N TYR A 50 1.63 5.19 12.81
CA TYR A 50 1.30 4.59 11.51
C TYR A 50 1.73 5.47 10.32
N TYR A 51 1.23 6.72 10.22
CA TYR A 51 1.51 7.57 9.06
C TYR A 51 2.98 7.99 8.95
N PRO A 52 3.65 8.46 10.03
CA PRO A 52 5.05 8.88 9.93
C PRO A 52 6.00 7.73 9.57
N THR A 53 5.78 6.54 10.14
CA THR A 53 6.62 5.37 9.81
C THR A 53 6.43 4.95 8.36
N LEU A 54 5.19 4.91 7.87
CA LEU A 54 4.92 4.56 6.47
C LEU A 54 5.57 5.53 5.49
N THR A 55 5.38 6.84 5.70
CA THR A 55 5.94 7.85 4.79
C THR A 55 7.47 7.86 4.83
N ALA A 56 8.08 7.66 6.00
CA ALA A 56 9.53 7.57 6.15
C ALA A 56 10.11 6.38 5.37
N VAL A 57 9.55 5.18 5.54
CA VAL A 57 10.02 3.97 4.86
C VAL A 57 9.89 4.10 3.35
N VAL A 58 8.74 4.51 2.84
CA VAL A 58 8.50 4.63 1.39
C VAL A 58 9.37 5.71 0.75
N SER A 59 9.59 6.83 1.46
CA SER A 59 10.47 7.90 0.97
C SER A 59 11.93 7.44 0.94
N TRP A 60 12.39 6.73 1.98
CA TRP A 60 13.75 6.18 2.02
C TRP A 60 14.01 5.18 0.89
N VAL A 61 13.07 4.26 0.66
CA VAL A 61 13.16 3.31 -0.47
C VAL A 61 13.20 4.03 -1.81
N SER A 62 12.48 5.14 -1.96
CA SER A 62 12.58 5.99 -3.16
C SER A 62 13.99 6.56 -3.34
N GLY A 63 14.65 6.97 -2.24
CA GLY A 63 16.05 7.39 -2.24
C GLY A 63 17.01 6.31 -2.72
N ILE A 64 16.84 5.07 -2.23
CA ILE A 64 17.63 3.91 -2.67
C ILE A 64 17.50 3.72 -4.20
N TYR A 65 16.27 3.68 -4.71
CA TYR A 65 16.06 3.46 -6.14
C TYR A 65 16.55 4.61 -7.02
N ILE A 66 16.49 5.86 -6.56
CA ILE A 66 17.09 7.00 -7.25
C ILE A 66 18.60 6.87 -7.30
N CYS A 67 19.25 6.50 -6.19
CA CYS A 67 20.69 6.24 -6.18
C CYS A 67 21.08 5.15 -7.18
N MET A 68 20.35 4.02 -7.18
CA MET A 68 20.57 2.92 -8.12
C MET A 68 20.38 3.34 -9.57
N LEU A 69 19.32 4.11 -9.87
CA LEU A 69 18.99 4.54 -11.23
C LEU A 69 20.05 5.46 -11.84
N PHE A 70 20.62 6.37 -11.03
CA PHE A 70 21.60 7.36 -11.49
C PHE A 70 23.05 6.98 -11.18
N GLY A 71 23.29 5.79 -10.63
CA GLY A 71 24.64 5.35 -10.24
C GLY A 71 25.28 6.24 -9.16
N ILE A 72 24.49 6.89 -8.31
CA ILE A 72 24.98 7.70 -7.20
C ILE A 72 25.47 6.74 -6.11
N ASN A 73 26.61 7.06 -5.49
CA ASN A 73 27.13 6.25 -4.39
C ASN A 73 26.13 6.21 -3.22
N GLY A 74 25.55 5.03 -3.02
CA GLY A 74 24.53 4.76 -2.01
C GLY A 74 25.14 4.77 -0.61
N GLY A 75 24.41 5.39 0.32
CA GLY A 75 24.80 5.47 1.72
C GLY A 75 23.66 6.05 2.53
N LEU A 76 23.55 5.65 3.80
CA LEU A 76 22.42 6.00 4.66
C LEU A 76 22.12 7.51 4.65
N LEU A 77 23.16 8.34 4.72
CA LEU A 77 23.02 9.79 4.68
C LEU A 77 22.47 10.29 3.33
N THR A 78 23.08 9.85 2.22
CA THR A 78 22.69 10.25 0.85
C THR A 78 21.25 9.85 0.55
N GLU A 79 20.88 8.61 0.86
CA GLU A 79 19.53 8.08 0.66
C GLU A 79 18.51 8.83 1.51
N THR A 80 18.84 9.15 2.76
CA THR A 80 17.96 9.91 3.67
C THR A 80 17.76 11.35 3.18
N ILE A 81 18.79 12.00 2.64
CA ILE A 81 18.68 13.35 2.06
C ILE A 81 17.77 13.32 0.83
N ILE A 82 17.98 12.37 -0.08
CA ILE A 82 17.12 12.22 -1.27
C ILE A 82 15.67 11.92 -0.86
N ALA A 83 15.48 11.03 0.12
CA ALA A 83 14.16 10.73 0.67
C ALA A 83 13.46 11.97 1.23
N LEU A 84 14.19 12.81 1.98
CA LEU A 84 13.66 14.06 2.52
C LEU A 84 13.26 15.03 1.40
N ILE A 85 14.06 15.13 0.33
CA ILE A 85 13.73 15.95 -0.84
C ILE A 85 12.45 15.42 -1.50
N VAL A 86 12.39 14.13 -1.82
CA VAL A 86 11.23 13.49 -2.48
C VAL A 86 9.96 13.67 -1.64
N MET A 87 10.03 13.38 -0.34
CA MET A 87 8.92 13.55 0.60
C MET A 87 8.43 15.00 0.64
N THR A 88 9.37 15.95 0.77
CA THR A 88 9.05 17.38 0.83
C THR A 88 8.42 17.86 -0.48
N THR A 89 8.91 17.40 -1.64
CA THR A 89 8.33 17.71 -2.94
C THR A 89 6.87 17.22 -3.02
N PHE A 90 6.60 15.96 -2.67
CA PHE A 90 5.23 15.46 -2.69
C PHE A 90 4.33 16.15 -1.67
N TYR A 91 4.87 16.48 -0.50
CA TYR A 91 4.14 17.24 0.51
C TYR A 91 3.73 18.62 -0.04
N ILE A 92 4.67 19.36 -0.64
CA ILE A 92 4.39 20.67 -1.26
C ILE A 92 3.33 20.54 -2.37
N ILE A 93 3.45 19.54 -3.25
CA ILE A 93 2.46 19.30 -4.31
C ILE A 93 1.06 19.09 -3.72
N ASN A 94 0.94 18.27 -2.67
CA ASN A 94 -0.34 17.99 -2.02
C ASN A 94 -0.91 19.20 -1.29
N VAL A 95 -0.07 20.02 -0.64
CA VAL A 95 -0.50 21.28 0.01
C VAL A 95 -1.00 22.29 -1.03
N LEU A 96 -0.34 22.41 -2.18
CA LEU A 96 -0.75 23.33 -3.24
C LEU A 96 -2.00 22.85 -3.98
N SER A 97 -2.12 21.54 -4.25
CA SER A 97 -3.28 20.96 -4.90
C SER A 97 -3.39 19.45 -4.69
N ALA A 98 -4.38 19.03 -3.90
CA ALA A 98 -4.76 17.62 -3.76
C ALA A 98 -5.11 16.96 -5.11
N LYS A 99 -5.64 17.73 -6.08
CA LYS A 99 -5.95 17.21 -7.42
C LYS A 99 -4.69 16.82 -8.19
N LEU A 100 -3.61 17.60 -8.10
CA LEU A 100 -2.33 17.26 -8.72
C LEU A 100 -1.73 16.00 -8.11
N GLY A 101 -1.80 15.87 -6.77
CA GLY A 101 -1.41 14.65 -6.07
C GLY A 101 -2.18 13.43 -6.57
N GLY A 102 -3.51 13.55 -6.72
CA GLY A 102 -4.36 12.50 -7.26
C GLY A 102 -4.03 12.11 -8.71
N TYR A 103 -3.76 13.08 -9.59
CA TYR A 103 -3.34 12.78 -10.96
C TYR A 103 -1.99 12.05 -11.00
N PHE A 104 -1.03 12.49 -10.21
CA PHE A 104 0.27 11.82 -10.10
C PHE A 104 0.13 10.38 -9.57
N GLN A 105 -0.70 10.17 -8.54
CA GLN A 105 -0.97 8.84 -7.99
C GLN A 105 -1.61 7.91 -9.02
N ASN A 106 -2.61 8.41 -9.77
CA ASN A 106 -3.25 7.64 -10.83
C ASN A 106 -2.27 7.29 -11.97
N ALA A 107 -1.46 8.25 -12.41
CA ALA A 107 -0.44 8.02 -13.42
C ALA A 107 0.59 6.98 -12.96
N SER A 108 1.11 7.11 -11.74
CA SER A 108 2.05 6.16 -11.14
C SER A 108 1.47 4.75 -11.07
N THR A 109 0.18 4.62 -10.74
CA THR A 109 -0.52 3.33 -10.69
C THR A 109 -0.56 2.67 -12.07
N ILE A 110 -0.94 3.41 -13.11
CA ILE A 110 -0.99 2.88 -14.49
C ILE A 110 0.42 2.51 -14.97
N ILE A 111 1.40 3.41 -14.79
CA ILE A 111 2.79 3.21 -15.22
C ILE A 111 3.39 1.95 -14.59
N LYS A 112 3.10 1.68 -13.31
CA LYS A 112 3.61 0.50 -12.61
C LYS A 112 2.87 -0.78 -12.95
N ILE A 113 1.57 -0.72 -13.25
CA ILE A 113 0.78 -1.92 -13.60
C ILE A 113 1.20 -2.49 -14.96
N ILE A 114 1.53 -1.64 -15.95
CA ILE A 114 1.91 -2.09 -17.30
C ILE A 114 3.07 -3.11 -17.28
N PRO A 115 4.25 -2.83 -16.70
CA PRO A 115 5.36 -3.78 -16.67
C PRO A 115 5.04 -5.03 -15.85
N LEU A 116 4.25 -4.92 -14.77
CA LEU A 116 3.82 -6.08 -13.98
C LEU A 116 2.98 -7.04 -14.82
N ILE A 117 2.01 -6.52 -15.58
CA ILE A 117 1.20 -7.33 -16.49
C ILE A 117 2.06 -7.95 -17.61
N LEU A 118 2.99 -7.18 -18.19
CA LEU A 118 3.86 -7.68 -19.24
C LEU A 118 4.73 -8.85 -18.75
N ILE A 119 5.33 -8.73 -17.57
CA ILE A 119 6.17 -9.79 -16.99
C ILE A 119 5.32 -11.00 -16.59
N ALA A 120 4.13 -10.78 -16.01
CA ALA A 120 3.18 -11.85 -15.73
C ALA A 120 2.79 -12.64 -17.00
N LEU A 121 2.44 -11.96 -18.08
CA LEU A 121 2.12 -12.62 -19.36
C LEU A 121 3.34 -13.34 -19.94
N ALA A 122 4.52 -12.72 -19.87
CA ALA A 122 5.75 -13.36 -20.34
C ALA A 122 6.06 -14.65 -19.57
N GLY A 123 5.91 -14.64 -18.24
CA GLY A 123 6.08 -15.82 -17.40
C GLY A 123 5.08 -16.93 -17.72
N VAL A 124 3.82 -16.59 -18.02
CA VAL A 124 2.78 -17.58 -18.36
C VAL A 124 3.01 -18.21 -19.75
N PHE A 125 3.40 -17.43 -20.75
CA PHE A 125 3.54 -17.92 -22.13
C PHE A 125 4.92 -18.49 -22.47
N PHE A 126 5.98 -17.94 -21.88
CA PHE A 126 7.37 -18.29 -22.19
C PHE A 126 8.12 -18.89 -21.00
N GLY A 127 7.50 -18.94 -19.81
CA GLY A 127 8.13 -19.55 -18.64
C GLY A 127 8.31 -21.06 -18.81
N ASN A 128 9.40 -21.57 -18.27
CA ASN A 128 9.69 -23.00 -18.23
C ASN A 128 9.63 -23.49 -16.77
N PRO A 129 8.51 -24.10 -16.32
CA PRO A 129 8.38 -24.60 -14.95
C PRO A 129 9.42 -25.65 -14.55
N SER A 130 10.05 -26.32 -15.53
CA SER A 130 11.04 -27.36 -15.27
C SER A 130 12.42 -26.83 -14.87
N GLU A 131 12.68 -25.54 -15.06
CA GLU A 131 13.91 -24.86 -14.60
C GLU A 131 13.81 -24.32 -13.17
N ILE A 132 12.64 -24.43 -12.52
CA ILE A 132 12.48 -24.04 -11.12
C ILE A 132 13.31 -25.00 -10.26
N ALA A 133 14.43 -24.48 -9.73
CA ALA A 133 15.38 -25.28 -8.99
C ALA A 133 14.73 -25.83 -7.70
N ILE A 134 14.72 -27.16 -7.56
CA ILE A 134 14.18 -27.87 -6.38
C ILE A 134 14.88 -27.41 -5.07
N SER A 135 16.08 -26.83 -5.17
CA SER A 135 16.82 -26.22 -4.05
C SER A 135 16.07 -25.07 -3.35
N ASP A 136 15.21 -24.34 -4.05
CA ASP A 136 14.43 -23.24 -3.45
C ASP A 136 13.36 -23.75 -2.48
N ILE A 137 12.85 -24.97 -2.72
CA ILE A 137 11.83 -25.62 -1.89
C ILE A 137 12.44 -26.12 -0.57
N THR A 138 13.72 -26.54 -0.57
CA THR A 138 14.38 -27.04 0.64
C THR A 138 14.61 -25.98 1.73
N HIS A 139 14.70 -24.70 1.36
CA HIS A 139 14.81 -23.59 2.32
C HIS A 139 13.50 -23.29 3.09
N MET A 140 12.35 -23.77 2.60
CA MET A 140 11.03 -23.58 3.24
C MET A 140 10.80 -24.46 4.49
N LYS A 141 11.69 -25.41 4.82
CA LYS A 141 11.51 -26.34 5.95
C LYS A 141 11.71 -25.71 7.34
N SER A 142 12.21 -24.48 7.42
CA SER A 142 12.40 -23.76 8.68
C SER A 142 11.22 -22.82 8.98
N ALA A 143 11.04 -22.40 10.23
CA ALA A 143 10.08 -21.35 10.61
C ALA A 143 10.37 -19.97 9.98
N SER A 144 11.39 -19.85 9.11
CA SER A 144 11.76 -18.62 8.41
C SER A 144 10.66 -18.09 7.48
N TRP A 145 9.67 -18.88 7.08
CA TRP A 145 8.54 -18.37 6.29
C TRP A 145 7.69 -17.35 7.08
N ILE A 146 7.72 -17.39 8.41
CA ILE A 146 6.98 -16.45 9.28
C ILE A 146 7.55 -15.03 9.12
N THR A 147 8.87 -14.89 8.95
CA THR A 147 9.49 -13.57 8.78
C THR A 147 9.11 -12.91 7.45
N ALA A 148 8.69 -13.70 6.45
CA ALA A 148 8.16 -13.19 5.17
C ALA A 148 6.74 -12.62 5.28
N ILE A 149 5.97 -12.93 6.34
CA ILE A 149 4.60 -12.44 6.51
C ILE A 149 4.56 -10.92 6.62
N ALA A 150 5.50 -10.32 7.36
CA ALA A 150 5.55 -8.87 7.57
C ALA A 150 5.78 -8.07 6.28
N PRO A 151 6.81 -8.34 5.45
CA PRO A 151 7.00 -7.63 4.18
C PRO A 151 5.86 -7.90 3.18
N ILE A 152 5.28 -9.11 3.17
CA ILE A 152 4.10 -9.39 2.35
C ILE A 152 2.91 -8.54 2.82
N ALA A 153 2.64 -8.48 4.13
CA ALA A 153 1.55 -7.65 4.65
C ALA A 153 1.77 -6.17 4.32
N PHE A 154 3.01 -5.69 4.42
CA PHE A 154 3.39 -4.34 4.04
C PHE A 154 3.14 -4.04 2.55
N SER A 155 3.40 -5.01 1.65
CA SER A 155 3.15 -4.83 0.20
C SER A 155 1.67 -4.62 -0.16
N PHE A 156 0.76 -5.08 0.69
CA PHE A 156 -0.70 -4.92 0.52
C PHE A 156 -1.26 -3.76 1.37
N ASP A 157 -0.42 -3.04 2.11
CA ASP A 157 -0.86 -1.96 2.98
C ASP A 157 -1.30 -0.72 2.17
N GLY A 158 -2.23 0.06 2.73
CA GLY A 158 -2.79 1.26 2.08
C GLY A 158 -4.32 1.26 1.96
N TRP A 159 -4.96 0.11 2.18
CA TRP A 159 -6.42 -0.03 2.19
C TRP A 159 -7.11 0.80 3.29
N ILE A 160 -6.49 0.92 4.48
CA ILE A 160 -7.00 1.76 5.58
C ILE A 160 -6.94 3.24 5.20
N ILE A 161 -5.86 3.66 4.54
CA ILE A 161 -5.63 5.06 4.15
C ILE A 161 -6.70 5.54 3.17
N ALA A 162 -7.13 4.67 2.24
CA ALA A 162 -8.20 4.97 1.29
C ALA A 162 -9.53 5.38 1.97
N THR A 163 -9.78 4.92 3.21
CA THR A 163 -10.98 5.31 3.95
C THR A 163 -10.96 6.77 4.43
N SER A 164 -9.77 7.34 4.61
CA SER A 164 -9.61 8.73 5.12
C SER A 164 -10.12 9.77 4.12
N ILE A 165 -9.88 9.54 2.83
CA ILE A 165 -10.35 10.38 1.72
C ILE A 165 -11.78 10.06 1.29
N GLY A 166 -12.51 9.23 2.06
CA GLY A 166 -13.85 8.78 1.71
C GLY A 166 -14.84 9.92 1.45
N HIS A 167 -14.66 11.08 2.06
CA HIS A 167 -15.52 12.25 1.87
C HIS A 167 -15.28 12.99 0.54
N GLU A 168 -14.13 12.79 -0.11
CA GLU A 168 -13.79 13.38 -1.41
C GLU A 168 -14.24 12.48 -2.59
N ILE A 169 -14.60 11.23 -2.30
CA ILE A 169 -15.03 10.26 -3.31
C ILE A 169 -16.50 10.53 -3.69
N LYS A 170 -16.74 10.75 -4.99
CA LYS A 170 -18.10 10.81 -5.55
C LYS A 170 -18.84 9.50 -5.24
N ASP A 171 -20.03 9.60 -4.68
CA ASP A 171 -20.84 8.44 -4.26
C ASP A 171 -20.09 7.44 -3.37
N SER A 172 -19.32 7.96 -2.40
CA SER A 172 -18.46 7.19 -1.49
C SER A 172 -19.11 5.94 -0.91
N LYS A 173 -20.38 6.01 -0.47
CA LYS A 173 -21.13 4.84 0.07
C LYS A 173 -21.24 3.65 -0.88
N LYS A 174 -21.10 3.88 -2.19
CA LYS A 174 -21.12 2.83 -3.22
C LYS A 174 -19.73 2.54 -3.76
N ASN A 175 -18.92 3.59 -3.97
CA ASN A 175 -17.64 3.46 -4.66
C ASN A 175 -16.50 3.02 -3.73
N LEU A 176 -16.45 3.53 -2.50
CA LEU A 176 -15.40 3.15 -1.54
C LEU A 176 -15.51 1.66 -1.14
N PRO A 177 -16.70 1.11 -0.82
CA PRO A 177 -16.86 -0.32 -0.56
C PRO A 177 -16.41 -1.20 -1.73
N LYS A 178 -16.76 -0.83 -2.96
CA LYS A 178 -16.32 -1.56 -4.17
C LYS A 178 -14.81 -1.51 -4.33
N ALA A 179 -14.20 -0.36 -4.13
CA ALA A 179 -12.75 -0.20 -4.22
C ALA A 179 -12.03 -1.10 -3.20
N LEU A 180 -12.51 -1.14 -1.94
CA LEU A 180 -11.95 -1.96 -0.87
C LEU A 180 -12.09 -3.48 -1.13
N ILE A 181 -13.01 -3.91 -1.98
CA ILE A 181 -13.15 -5.33 -2.35
C ILE A 181 -12.32 -5.66 -3.58
N ILE A 182 -12.45 -4.85 -4.63
CA ILE A 182 -11.85 -5.13 -5.94
C ILE A 182 -10.34 -4.94 -5.90
N ALA A 183 -9.85 -3.88 -5.25
CA ALA A 183 -8.42 -3.55 -5.29
C ALA A 183 -7.53 -4.64 -4.63
N PRO A 184 -7.82 -5.14 -3.41
CA PRO A 184 -6.99 -6.19 -2.81
C PRO A 184 -6.98 -7.49 -3.59
N ILE A 185 -8.11 -7.89 -4.19
CA ILE A 185 -8.21 -9.09 -5.04
C ILE A 185 -7.39 -8.89 -6.32
N PHE A 186 -7.51 -7.73 -6.95
CA PHE A 186 -6.75 -7.38 -8.15
C PHE A 186 -5.24 -7.37 -7.90
N ILE A 187 -4.80 -6.74 -6.79
CA ILE A 187 -3.39 -6.72 -6.38
C ILE A 187 -2.89 -8.15 -6.12
N LEU A 188 -3.68 -8.98 -5.45
CA LEU A 188 -3.33 -10.38 -5.19
C LEU A 188 -3.08 -11.14 -6.49
N ILE A 189 -3.97 -11.00 -7.48
CA ILE A 189 -3.82 -11.66 -8.78
C ILE A 189 -2.52 -11.22 -9.45
N ILE A 190 -2.24 -9.90 -9.49
CA ILE A 190 -1.01 -9.39 -10.10
C ILE A 190 0.23 -9.92 -9.37
N TYR A 191 0.27 -9.85 -8.04
CA TYR A 191 1.45 -10.26 -7.26
C TYR A 191 1.72 -11.77 -7.28
N VAL A 192 0.71 -12.59 -7.59
CA VAL A 192 0.90 -14.04 -7.77
C VAL A 192 1.37 -14.38 -9.18
N LEU A 193 0.97 -13.59 -10.18
CA LEU A 193 1.31 -13.84 -11.58
C LEU A 193 2.65 -13.26 -12.00
N TYR A 194 3.06 -12.14 -11.38
CA TYR A 194 4.33 -11.47 -11.61
C TYR A 194 5.46 -12.10 -10.80
#